data_AF-A0AAV5L888-F1
#
_entry.id   AF-A0AAV5L888-F1
#
_cell.length_a   1.000
_cell.length_b   1.000
_cell.length_c   1.000
_cell.angle_alpha   90.00
_cell.angle_beta   90.00
_cell.angle_gamma   90.00
#
_symmetry.space_group_name_H-M   'P 1'
#
loop_
_entity.id
_entity.type
_entity.pdbx_description
1 polymer ?
#
loop_
_entity_poly.entity_id
_entity_poly.type
_entity_poly.pdbx_seq_one_letter_code
_entity_poly.pdbx_strand_id
1 'polypeptide(L)'
;MKPKGFLHEHPLHYFEEWSNDVHGKKMDYHGGYKCTLAKEEENCKFFALDYRCLTRPLTAEHRFHHHALQLTYEDPYKDDDGDPFQHMCEICEDRRDPKLWFYRCDECDFDAHPDCVLGEYPFIKRGSISNVRCGSHQRPLLYFQSEKYPFPECDKCGHPCKDQLVLKCPHSECNFALHFECAVRRP
;
A
#
# COMPACT_ATOMS: atom_id res chain seq x y z
N MET A 1 -18.61 15.91 -18.35
CA MET A 1 -17.46 15.01 -18.60
C MET A 1 -17.57 13.89 -17.58
N LYS A 2 -17.67 12.63 -18.02
CA LYS A 2 -17.67 11.47 -17.11
C LYS A 2 -16.22 11.26 -16.63
N PRO A 3 -15.95 11.07 -15.32
CA PRO A 3 -14.62 10.72 -14.87
C PRO A 3 -14.20 9.39 -15.52
N LYS A 4 -13.01 9.36 -16.11
CA LYS A 4 -12.37 8.12 -16.58
C LYS A 4 -12.16 7.24 -15.34
N GLY A 5 -12.65 6.00 -15.38
CA GLY A 5 -12.62 5.10 -14.21
C GLY A 5 -13.99 4.55 -13.77
N PHE A 6 -15.00 4.47 -14.66
CA PHE A 6 -16.11 3.54 -14.43
C PHE A 6 -15.57 2.11 -14.50
N LEU A 7 -15.05 1.65 -13.37
CA LEU A 7 -14.59 0.30 -13.08
C LEU A 7 -15.80 -0.63 -13.21
N HIS A 8 -15.97 -1.17 -14.42
CA HIS A 8 -17.01 -2.14 -14.78
C HIS A 8 -18.45 -1.59 -14.77
N GLU A 9 -19.11 -1.62 -15.93
CA GLU A 9 -20.40 -0.93 -16.16
C GLU A 9 -21.63 -1.68 -15.64
N HIS A 10 -21.47 -2.95 -15.24
CA HIS A 10 -22.58 -3.78 -14.78
C HIS A 10 -22.74 -3.76 -13.26
N PRO A 11 -23.98 -3.91 -12.76
CA PRO A 11 -24.23 -4.11 -11.34
C PRO A 11 -23.41 -5.29 -10.80
N LEU A 12 -22.97 -5.16 -9.56
CA LEU A 12 -22.32 -6.25 -8.84
C LEU A 12 -23.26 -6.81 -7.79
N HIS A 13 -23.22 -8.12 -7.60
CA HIS A 13 -23.91 -8.80 -6.50
C HIS A 13 -22.89 -9.35 -5.52
N TYR A 14 -23.24 -9.30 -4.24
CA TYR A 14 -22.43 -9.86 -3.17
C TYR A 14 -22.40 -11.39 -3.26
N PHE A 15 -21.23 -11.97 -3.01
CA PHE A 15 -21.05 -13.41 -2.87
C PHE A 15 -20.11 -13.70 -1.69
N GLU A 16 -20.29 -14.85 -1.05
CA GLU A 16 -19.40 -15.35 0.01
C GLU A 16 -18.66 -16.57 -0.52
N GLU A 17 -17.33 -16.52 -0.55
CA GLU A 17 -16.48 -17.67 -0.87
C GLU A 17 -15.35 -17.80 0.15
N TRP A 18 -14.99 -19.04 0.44
CA TRP A 18 -13.76 -19.35 1.18
C TRP A 18 -12.56 -19.12 0.26
N SER A 19 -11.70 -18.15 0.57
CA SER A 19 -10.44 -17.95 -0.13
C SER A 19 -9.25 -18.22 0.79
N ASN A 20 -8.25 -18.93 0.26
CA ASN A 20 -7.05 -19.30 1.01
C ASN A 20 -5.93 -18.26 0.94
N ASP A 21 -6.03 -17.22 0.10
CA ASP A 21 -4.98 -16.22 0.00
C ASP A 21 -5.46 -14.97 -0.74
N VAL A 22 -5.57 -13.84 -0.03
CA VAL A 22 -5.63 -12.53 -0.67
C VAL A 22 -4.80 -11.57 0.18
N HIS A 23 -3.67 -11.11 -0.38
CA HIS A 23 -2.74 -10.18 0.27
C HIS A 23 -1.94 -10.73 1.46
N GLY A 24 -1.62 -12.03 1.50
CA GLY A 24 -0.61 -12.58 2.41
C GLY A 24 -1.03 -12.70 3.88
N LYS A 25 -2.35 -12.68 4.18
CA LYS A 25 -2.90 -13.06 5.50
C LYS A 25 -3.72 -14.35 5.38
N LYS A 26 -3.48 -15.30 6.29
CA LYS A 26 -4.13 -16.62 6.34
C LYS A 26 -5.62 -16.52 6.69
N MET A 27 -6.45 -17.29 5.96
CA MET A 27 -7.84 -17.69 6.24
C MET A 27 -8.74 -16.65 6.91
N ASP A 28 -9.44 -15.85 6.09
CA ASP A 28 -10.49 -14.94 6.52
C ASP A 28 -11.74 -15.11 5.64
N TYR A 29 -12.93 -14.90 6.23
CA TYR A 29 -14.20 -14.84 5.51
C TYR A 29 -14.18 -13.58 4.63
N HIS A 30 -13.95 -13.75 3.33
CA HIS A 30 -13.95 -12.63 2.39
C HIS A 30 -15.19 -12.71 1.50
N GLY A 31 -16.14 -11.84 1.79
CA GLY A 31 -17.22 -11.53 0.88
C GLY A 31 -16.74 -10.60 -0.22
N GLY A 32 -17.14 -10.89 -1.46
CA GLY A 32 -16.79 -10.10 -2.62
C GLY A 32 -18.01 -9.70 -3.43
N TYR A 33 -17.77 -9.02 -4.53
CA TYR A 33 -18.77 -8.55 -5.47
C TYR A 33 -18.43 -9.09 -6.86
N LYS A 34 -19.33 -9.86 -7.46
CA LYS A 34 -19.20 -10.37 -8.84
C LYS A 34 -20.19 -9.65 -9.75
N CYS A 35 -19.80 -9.48 -11.02
CA CYS A 35 -20.72 -8.98 -12.04
C CYS A 35 -22.01 -9.81 -12.09
N THR A 36 -23.17 -9.14 -12.15
CA THR A 36 -24.45 -9.84 -12.35
C THR A 36 -24.53 -10.56 -13.70
N LEU A 37 -23.80 -10.08 -14.71
CA LEU A 37 -23.73 -10.67 -16.06
C LEU A 37 -22.53 -11.61 -16.24
N ALA A 38 -21.82 -12.01 -15.18
CA ALA A 38 -20.64 -12.87 -15.28
C ALA A 38 -20.89 -14.24 -15.96
N LYS A 39 -22.16 -14.68 -16.02
CA LYS A 39 -22.57 -15.92 -16.69
C LYS A 39 -22.93 -15.73 -18.16
N GLU A 40 -23.21 -14.49 -18.56
CA GLU A 40 -23.78 -14.13 -19.86
C GLU A 40 -22.75 -13.41 -20.75
N GLU A 41 -21.80 -12.71 -20.13
CA GLU A 41 -20.76 -11.96 -20.81
C GLU A 41 -19.35 -12.46 -20.47
N GLU A 42 -18.58 -12.84 -21.50
CA GLU A 42 -17.23 -13.39 -21.33
C GLU A 42 -16.26 -12.38 -20.68
N ASN A 43 -16.41 -11.08 -20.99
CA ASN A 43 -15.61 -10.00 -20.40
C ASN A 43 -15.91 -9.77 -18.91
N CYS A 44 -17.05 -10.25 -18.43
CA CYS A 44 -17.52 -10.07 -17.05
C CYS A 44 -17.26 -11.28 -16.18
N LYS A 45 -16.97 -12.43 -16.79
CA LYS A 45 -16.81 -13.75 -16.16
C LYS A 45 -15.79 -13.79 -15.03
N PHE A 46 -14.71 -13.02 -15.16
CA PHE A 46 -13.62 -12.96 -14.20
C PHE A 46 -13.63 -11.67 -13.37
N PHE A 47 -14.64 -10.82 -13.54
CA PHE A 47 -14.73 -9.59 -12.76
C PHE A 47 -15.29 -9.87 -11.37
N ALA A 48 -14.41 -9.79 -10.37
CA ALA A 48 -14.76 -9.88 -8.97
C ALA A 48 -13.94 -8.86 -8.17
N LEU A 49 -14.57 -8.25 -7.16
CA LEU A 49 -13.93 -7.31 -6.25
C LEU A 49 -14.08 -7.76 -4.80
N ASP A 50 -13.00 -7.67 -4.03
CA ASP A 50 -13.07 -7.79 -2.57
C ASP A 50 -13.83 -6.58 -1.98
N TYR A 51 -14.54 -6.80 -0.87
CA TYR A 51 -15.24 -5.72 -0.16
C TYR A 51 -14.32 -4.52 0.14
N ARG A 52 -13.07 -4.75 0.54
CA ARG A 52 -12.12 -3.68 0.84
C ARG A 52 -11.80 -2.86 -0.40
N CYS A 53 -11.71 -3.49 -1.58
CA CYS A 53 -11.49 -2.77 -2.84
C CYS A 53 -12.68 -1.86 -3.17
N LEU A 54 -13.91 -2.32 -2.95
CA LEU A 54 -15.12 -1.54 -3.22
C LEU A 54 -15.24 -0.30 -2.31
N THR A 55 -14.76 -0.40 -1.06
CA THR A 55 -14.84 0.71 -0.09
C THR A 55 -13.77 1.79 -0.28
N ARG A 56 -12.83 1.61 -1.22
CA ARG A 56 -11.74 2.58 -1.45
C ARG A 56 -12.27 3.79 -2.23
N PRO A 57 -11.91 5.02 -1.85
CA PRO A 57 -12.26 6.21 -2.62
C PRO A 57 -11.75 6.12 -4.06
N LEU A 58 -12.58 6.46 -5.04
CA LEU A 58 -12.14 6.52 -6.44
C LEU A 58 -11.07 7.59 -6.67
N THR A 59 -11.10 8.65 -5.87
CA THR A 59 -10.12 9.73 -5.89
C THR A 59 -9.58 9.95 -4.49
N ALA A 60 -8.28 10.20 -4.38
CA ALA A 60 -7.62 10.51 -3.11
C ALA A 60 -6.59 11.64 -3.29
N GLU A 61 -6.49 12.51 -2.29
CA GLU A 61 -5.41 13.48 -2.17
C GLU A 61 -4.34 12.91 -1.23
N HIS A 62 -3.07 13.21 -1.50
CA HIS A 62 -1.97 12.73 -0.67
C HIS A 62 -1.00 13.85 -0.36
N ARG A 63 -0.57 14.01 0.89
CA ARG A 63 0.17 15.22 1.30
C ARG A 63 1.51 15.45 0.59
N PHE A 64 2.09 14.39 0.02
CA PHE A 64 3.37 14.46 -0.70
C PHE A 64 3.19 14.62 -2.21
N HIS A 65 1.93 14.70 -2.68
CA HIS A 65 1.60 14.82 -4.08
C HIS A 65 0.41 15.78 -4.27
N HIS A 66 0.57 16.83 -5.08
CA HIS A 66 -0.41 17.91 -5.13
C HIS A 66 -1.58 17.67 -6.10
N HIS A 67 -1.48 16.72 -7.02
CA HIS A 67 -2.59 16.35 -7.89
C HIS A 67 -3.46 15.28 -7.23
N ALA A 68 -4.72 15.21 -7.67
CA ALA A 68 -5.64 14.18 -7.24
C ALA A 68 -5.26 12.82 -7.85
N LEU A 69 -5.14 11.80 -7.01
CA LEU A 69 -4.85 10.43 -7.43
C LEU A 69 -6.15 9.70 -7.73
N GLN A 70 -6.19 8.97 -8.85
CA GLN A 70 -7.31 8.14 -9.24
C GLN A 70 -7.00 6.66 -8.97
N LEU A 71 -7.95 5.96 -8.39
CA LEU A 71 -7.88 4.52 -8.20
C LEU A 71 -8.08 3.82 -9.55
N THR A 72 -7.12 2.99 -9.95
CA THR A 72 -7.16 2.28 -11.23
C THR A 72 -6.64 0.86 -11.09
N TYR A 73 -7.02 0.04 -12.08
CA TYR A 73 -6.51 -1.31 -12.31
C TYR A 73 -5.75 -1.41 -13.64
N GLU A 74 -5.79 -0.35 -14.46
CA GLU A 74 -5.15 -0.34 -15.77
C GLU A 74 -3.67 0.00 -15.62
N ASP A 75 -2.85 -1.04 -15.46
CA ASP A 75 -1.41 -0.89 -15.55
C ASP A 75 -0.95 -1.07 -17.01
N PRO A 76 -0.45 -0.02 -17.68
CA PRO A 76 0.02 -0.10 -19.08
C PRO A 76 1.23 -1.02 -19.24
N TYR A 77 1.90 -1.38 -18.14
CA TYR A 77 3.07 -2.24 -18.12
C TYR A 77 2.76 -3.65 -17.61
N LYS A 78 1.49 -4.02 -17.43
CA LYS A 78 1.09 -5.30 -16.80
C LYS A 78 1.67 -6.57 -17.45
N ASP A 79 2.02 -6.50 -18.73
CA ASP A 79 2.55 -7.61 -19.53
C ASP A 79 4.08 -7.53 -19.72
N ASP A 80 4.73 -6.53 -19.12
CA ASP A 80 6.17 -6.28 -19.19
C ASP A 80 6.82 -6.53 -17.81
N ASP A 81 7.27 -7.76 -17.58
CA ASP A 81 8.00 -8.11 -16.35
C ASP A 81 9.51 -7.80 -16.44
N GLY A 82 9.97 -7.19 -17.55
CA GLY A 82 11.39 -7.03 -17.87
C GLY A 82 12.08 -5.87 -17.15
N ASP A 83 11.35 -4.84 -16.75
CA ASP A 83 11.91 -3.65 -16.11
C ASP A 83 11.67 -3.66 -14.58
N PRO A 84 12.73 -3.73 -13.74
CA PRO A 84 12.59 -3.73 -12.29
C PRO A 84 12.07 -2.40 -11.71
N PHE A 85 12.07 -1.31 -12.49
CA PHE A 85 11.54 -0.01 -12.08
C PHE A 85 10.07 0.20 -12.47
N GLN A 86 9.52 -0.69 -13.30
CA GLN A 86 8.08 -0.69 -13.55
C GLN A 86 7.34 -1.13 -12.28
N HIS A 87 6.13 -0.60 -12.13
CA HIS A 87 5.26 -0.85 -10.99
C HIS A 87 5.82 -0.41 -9.63
N MET A 88 6.76 0.52 -9.58
CA MET A 88 7.23 1.06 -8.31
C MET A 88 6.17 1.96 -7.65
N CYS A 89 6.12 1.96 -6.32
CA CYS A 89 5.33 2.90 -5.54
C CYS A 89 6.17 4.12 -5.14
N GLU A 90 5.72 5.33 -5.47
CA GLU A 90 6.41 6.59 -5.21
C GLU A 90 6.47 7.00 -3.71
N ILE A 91 5.74 6.29 -2.85
CA ILE A 91 5.64 6.58 -1.41
C ILE A 91 6.58 5.66 -0.61
N CYS A 92 6.47 4.35 -0.80
CA CYS A 92 7.27 3.36 -0.07
C CYS A 92 8.48 2.86 -0.85
N GLU A 93 8.64 3.23 -2.14
CA GLU A 93 9.72 2.76 -2.99
C GLU A 93 9.85 1.23 -3.01
N ASP A 94 8.72 0.53 -2.89
CA ASP A 94 8.59 -0.91 -3.08
C ASP A 94 7.71 -1.22 -4.29
N ARG A 95 7.86 -2.44 -4.82
CA ARG A 95 7.16 -2.90 -6.03
C ARG A 95 5.67 -3.11 -5.72
N ARG A 96 4.80 -2.60 -6.58
CA ARG A 96 3.36 -2.87 -6.64
C ARG A 96 3.14 -4.20 -7.33
N ASP A 97 2.07 -4.89 -6.95
CA ASP A 97 1.57 -6.03 -7.72
C ASP A 97 0.76 -5.49 -8.92
N PRO A 98 1.15 -5.78 -10.17
CA PRO A 98 0.41 -5.33 -11.36
C PRO A 98 -1.02 -5.88 -11.42
N LYS A 99 -1.32 -6.95 -10.67
CA LYS A 99 -2.65 -7.58 -10.56
C LYS A 99 -3.51 -6.99 -9.46
N LEU A 100 -3.07 -5.93 -8.78
CA LEU A 100 -3.84 -5.25 -7.74
C LEU A 100 -4.13 -3.80 -8.14
N TRP A 101 -5.22 -3.27 -7.58
CA TRP A 101 -5.57 -1.86 -7.76
C TRP A 101 -4.52 -0.95 -7.12
N PHE A 102 -4.32 0.21 -7.71
CA PHE A 102 -3.38 1.21 -7.24
C PHE A 102 -3.88 2.63 -7.53
N TYR A 103 -3.28 3.61 -6.87
CA TYR A 103 -3.55 5.02 -7.15
C TYR A 103 -2.55 5.54 -8.17
N ARG A 104 -3.05 6.20 -9.20
CA ARG A 104 -2.25 6.88 -10.24
C ARG A 104 -2.66 8.33 -10.36
N CYS A 105 -1.68 9.21 -10.57
CA CYS A 105 -1.94 10.55 -11.06
C CYS A 105 -2.05 10.56 -12.59
N ASP A 106 -3.07 11.19 -13.15
CA ASP A 106 -3.21 11.34 -14.61
C ASP A 106 -2.33 12.48 -15.16
N GLU A 107 -1.87 13.38 -14.30
CA GLU A 107 -1.09 14.57 -14.67
C GLU A 107 0.43 14.33 -14.62
N CYS A 108 0.88 13.28 -13.91
CA CYS A 108 2.28 12.91 -13.80
C CYS A 108 2.43 11.41 -13.49
N ASP A 109 3.64 10.87 -13.65
CA ASP A 109 3.95 9.47 -13.35
C ASP A 109 4.08 9.22 -11.84
N PHE A 110 2.99 9.43 -11.09
CA PHE A 110 2.92 9.13 -9.67
C PHE A 110 1.99 7.95 -9.43
N ASP A 111 2.60 6.79 -9.15
CA ASP A 111 1.89 5.56 -8.82
C ASP A 111 2.13 5.18 -7.37
N ALA A 112 1.10 4.72 -6.67
CA ALA A 112 1.22 4.33 -5.27
C ALA A 112 0.28 3.19 -4.88
N HIS A 113 0.69 2.38 -3.90
CA HIS A 113 -0.20 1.38 -3.30
C HIS A 113 -1.41 2.05 -2.63
N PRO A 114 -2.60 1.42 -2.62
CA PRO A 114 -3.76 1.92 -1.90
C PRO A 114 -3.51 2.17 -0.41
N ASP A 115 -2.74 1.30 0.24
CA ASP A 115 -2.39 1.43 1.65
C ASP A 115 -1.35 2.53 1.91
N CYS A 116 -0.51 2.88 0.94
CA CYS A 116 0.38 4.03 1.08
C CYS A 116 -0.39 5.36 1.02
N VAL A 117 -1.44 5.42 0.20
CA VAL A 117 -2.26 6.64 0.03
C VAL A 117 -3.28 6.80 1.16
N LEU A 118 -3.92 5.70 1.58
CA LEU A 118 -5.08 5.73 2.49
C LEU A 118 -4.82 5.08 3.85
N GLY A 119 -3.68 4.41 4.05
CA GLY A 119 -3.41 3.61 5.24
C GLY A 119 -3.24 4.45 6.50
N GLU A 120 -2.81 3.81 7.59
CA GLU A 120 -2.69 4.45 8.91
C GLU A 120 -1.67 5.60 8.95
N TYR A 121 -0.74 5.63 7.99
CA TYR A 121 0.34 6.60 7.92
C TYR A 121 0.42 7.28 6.54
N PRO A 122 -0.67 7.94 6.07
CA PRO A 122 -0.71 8.59 4.75
C PRO A 122 0.19 9.84 4.71
N PHE A 123 0.80 10.15 5.84
CA PHE A 123 1.75 11.22 6.00
C PHE A 123 3.19 10.71 6.07
N ILE A 124 3.51 9.47 5.73
CA ILE A 124 4.88 8.99 5.86
C ILE A 124 5.41 8.55 4.49
N LYS A 125 6.50 9.20 4.06
CA LYS A 125 7.28 8.76 2.89
C LYS A 125 8.49 8.01 3.40
N ARG A 126 8.82 6.87 2.77
CA ARG A 126 10.05 6.15 3.08
C ARG A 126 11.27 7.08 2.92
N GLY A 127 12.25 6.94 3.80
CA GLY A 127 13.45 7.77 3.83
C GLY A 127 13.22 9.21 4.30
N SER A 128 11.99 9.65 4.55
CA SER A 128 11.76 11.00 5.08
C SER A 128 12.24 11.12 6.53
N ILE A 129 12.76 12.30 6.88
CA ILE A 129 13.30 12.58 8.22
C ILE A 129 12.15 12.62 9.23
N SER A 130 12.29 11.86 10.32
CA SER A 130 11.38 11.91 11.46
C SER A 130 11.73 13.05 12.41
N ASN A 131 10.70 13.69 12.97
CA ASN A 131 10.85 14.71 14.01
C ASN A 131 10.91 14.10 15.42
N VAL A 132 11.03 12.77 15.52
CA VAL A 132 11.05 12.08 16.81
C VAL A 132 12.38 12.35 17.50
N ARG A 133 12.31 12.95 18.68
CA ARG A 133 13.49 13.19 19.53
C ARG A 133 13.63 12.02 20.49
N CYS A 134 14.69 11.24 20.30
CA CYS A 134 15.05 10.15 21.18
C CYS A 134 16.19 10.59 22.11
N GLY A 135 16.02 10.44 23.43
CA GLY A 135 17.08 10.78 24.39
C GLY A 135 18.31 9.86 24.30
N SER A 136 18.11 8.61 23.87
CA SER A 136 19.17 7.60 23.72
C SER A 136 19.86 7.61 22.36
N HIS A 137 19.37 8.37 21.38
CA HIS A 137 19.97 8.47 20.06
C HIS A 137 19.82 9.88 19.48
N GLN A 138 20.97 10.57 19.33
CA GLN A 138 21.00 12.01 19.04
C GLN A 138 20.96 12.37 17.54
N ARG A 139 20.85 11.39 16.65
CA ARG A 139 20.79 11.61 15.20
C ARG A 139 19.35 11.50 14.69
N PRO A 140 18.99 12.26 13.63
CA PRO A 140 17.69 12.09 12.99
C PRO A 140 17.51 10.65 12.49
N LEU A 141 16.33 10.09 12.76
CA LEU A 141 15.91 8.80 12.22
C LEU A 141 15.07 9.03 10.98
N LEU A 142 15.13 8.12 10.01
CA LEU A 142 14.27 8.12 8.85
C LEU A 142 13.19 7.04 8.98
N TYR A 143 12.06 7.27 8.33
CA TYR A 143 10.99 6.28 8.23
C TYR A 143 11.33 5.18 7.23
N PHE A 144 11.09 3.94 7.61
CA PHE A 144 11.27 2.76 6.77
C PHE A 144 10.16 1.76 7.00
N GLN A 145 9.71 1.10 5.95
CA GLN A 145 8.86 -0.08 6.06
C GLN A 145 9.76 -1.30 6.26
N SER A 146 9.47 -2.09 7.29
CA SER A 146 10.25 -3.28 7.59
C SER A 146 9.55 -4.51 7.02
N GLU A 147 10.06 -4.99 5.89
CA GLU A 147 9.40 -6.02 5.07
C GLU A 147 10.25 -7.26 4.82
N LYS A 148 11.54 -7.22 5.17
CA LYS A 148 12.49 -8.30 4.86
C LYS A 148 13.19 -8.79 6.11
N TYR A 149 13.28 -10.12 6.22
CA TYR A 149 14.10 -10.79 7.22
C TYR A 149 15.61 -10.61 6.90
N PRO A 150 16.50 -10.42 7.90
CA PRO A 150 16.19 -10.30 9.32
C PRO A 150 15.56 -8.93 9.66
N PHE A 151 14.51 -8.97 10.46
CA PHE A 151 13.87 -7.74 10.95
C PHE A 151 14.76 -7.07 12.00
N PRO A 152 14.86 -5.74 12.00
CA PRO A 152 15.60 -5.03 13.03
C PRO A 152 14.88 -5.19 14.38
N GLU A 153 15.65 -5.37 15.45
CA GLU A 153 15.11 -5.33 16.81
C GLU A 153 14.89 -3.89 17.25
N CYS A 154 13.78 -3.62 17.94
CA CYS A 154 13.53 -2.29 18.47
C CYS A 154 14.38 -2.04 19.72
N ASP A 155 15.20 -1.00 19.72
CA ASP A 155 16.06 -0.60 20.85
C ASP A 155 15.29 -0.26 22.14
N LYS A 156 13.98 -0.01 22.07
CA LYS A 156 13.15 0.31 23.24
C LYS A 156 12.48 -0.91 23.88
N CYS A 157 11.90 -1.80 23.08
CA CYS A 157 11.12 -2.94 23.59
C CYS A 157 11.79 -4.30 23.38
N GLY A 158 12.88 -4.37 22.59
CA GLY A 158 13.61 -5.60 22.28
C GLY A 158 12.89 -6.54 21.30
N HIS A 159 11.70 -6.20 20.82
CA HIS A 159 10.97 -7.04 19.86
C HIS A 159 11.33 -6.70 18.41
N PRO A 160 11.29 -7.69 17.49
CA PRO A 160 11.54 -7.46 16.07
C PRO A 160 10.47 -6.53 15.49
N CYS A 161 10.90 -5.60 14.65
CA CYS A 161 10.01 -4.72 13.90
C CYS A 161 9.50 -5.41 12.65
N LYS A 162 8.65 -6.42 12.81
CA LYS A 162 8.11 -7.21 11.70
C LYS A 162 6.90 -6.52 11.08
N ASP A 163 6.89 -6.38 9.76
CA ASP A 163 5.76 -5.90 8.95
C ASP A 163 5.16 -4.58 9.45
N GLN A 164 6.01 -3.69 9.96
CA GLN A 164 5.63 -2.44 10.61
C GLN A 164 6.49 -1.29 10.13
N LEU A 165 6.01 -0.07 10.40
CA LEU A 165 6.77 1.15 10.21
C LEU A 165 7.85 1.28 11.30
N VAL A 166 9.09 1.51 10.85
CA VAL A 166 10.30 1.57 11.67
C VAL A 166 11.01 2.89 11.47
N LEU A 167 11.54 3.44 12.54
CA LEU A 167 12.45 4.57 12.53
C LEU A 167 13.88 4.03 12.59
N LYS A 168 14.69 4.23 11.54
CA LYS A 168 16.09 3.77 11.50
C LYS A 168 17.08 4.91 11.38
N CYS A 169 18.27 4.74 11.93
CA CYS A 169 19.38 5.63 11.64
C CYS A 169 19.86 5.43 10.19
N PRO A 170 20.09 6.50 9.40
CA PRO A 170 20.55 6.37 8.02
C PRO A 170 22.04 6.00 7.89
N HIS A 171 22.80 5.97 8.98
CA HIS A 171 24.23 5.69 8.94
C HIS A 171 24.46 4.17 8.96
N SER A 172 25.24 3.67 8.00
CA SER A 172 25.54 2.23 7.85
C SER A 172 26.11 1.58 9.11
N GLU A 173 26.89 2.33 9.89
CA GLU A 173 27.52 1.84 11.12
C GLU A 173 26.57 1.84 12.35
N CYS A 174 25.35 2.34 12.20
CA CYS A 174 24.39 2.50 13.29
C CYS A 174 23.11 1.70 13.02
N ASN A 175 22.95 0.60 13.75
CA ASN A 175 21.79 -0.28 13.62
C ASN A 175 20.57 0.15 14.44
N PHE A 176 20.57 1.39 14.97
CA PHE A 176 19.51 1.88 15.83
C PHE A 176 18.17 1.90 15.10
N ALA A 177 17.18 1.22 15.67
CA ALA A 177 15.85 1.04 15.13
C ALA A 177 14.78 1.11 16.22
N LEU A 178 13.68 1.80 15.93
CA LEU A 178 12.52 1.85 16.83
C LEU A 178 11.24 1.53 16.06
N HIS A 179 10.31 0.79 16.69
CA HIS A 179 8.93 0.84 16.22
C HIS A 179 8.45 2.29 16.27
N PHE A 180 7.68 2.71 15.26
CA PHE A 180 7.08 4.04 15.26
C PHE A 180 6.30 4.31 16.56
N GLU A 181 5.46 3.35 16.98
CA GLU A 181 4.68 3.44 18.22
C GLU A 181 5.54 3.56 19.48
N CYS A 182 6.64 2.80 19.55
CA CYS A 182 7.59 2.84 20.66
C CYS A 182 8.24 4.23 20.78
N ALA A 183 8.39 4.93 19.67
CA ALA A 183 9.00 6.25 19.64
C ALA A 183 8.03 7.38 20.03
N VAL A 184 6.72 7.23 19.75
CA VAL A 184 5.68 8.23 20.07
C VAL A 184 5.05 8.04 21.46
N ARG A 185 4.94 6.81 21.96
CA ARG A 185 4.40 6.55 23.32
C ARG A 185 5.46 6.90 24.36
N ARG A 186 5.31 8.04 25.04
CA ARG A 186 6.08 8.35 26.26
C ARG A 186 5.61 7.42 27.40
N PRO A 187 6.52 6.97 28.28
CA PRO A 187 6.16 6.13 29.43
C PRO A 187 5.15 6.83 30.34
#